data_AF-A0A812LC82-F1
#
_entry.id   AF-A0A812LC82-F1
#
_cell.length_a   1.000
_cell.length_b   1.000
_cell.length_c   1.000
_cell.angle_alpha   90.00
_cell.angle_beta   90.00
_cell.angle_gamma   90.00
#
_symmetry.space_group_name_H-M   'P 1'
#
loop_
_entity.id
_entity.type
_entity.pdbx_description
1 polymer ?
#
loop_
_entity_poly.entity_id
_entity_poly.type
_entity_poly.pdbx_seq_one_letter_code
_entity_poly.pdbx_strand_id
1 'polypeptide(L)'
;MGKDQGIPHPEYPGWGLDGKTLHEKLSPSMWCVTPRDLRFLRQEVRQAVAQQWVMPIIEPVFNDDRPDPFDPEDDAIGPNMYNVTDNYIKPLALDAGRMSWALLRNPEGLPCDLFITHAWQEGAFEFIDKVLASWPRGKKAAWCCVLAMPQALPRYISHLIAVPRTSPFALALQNATHMLAVPTHVCSIYSRLWCGYEAYLATYYDKVVITARPPLQWLPSAAVAMMTLVAGGLVGFYWSAAGDVAASPDGTFDSWEAVTHFLQASYTFGLQPPHIFEDIVACCVVLVVLGGRSSRLVAGLNCLGSLSLGFILGFWTKMFAALGRLPLHVVIEDPTGKFLLIPLFLIFVVASEMDRLCSLQRKQEATFLELPQGARVQDAECGNPEDTRTIKGEIGDRWTHVEASVQVLLDSGMSTPALREVAQHEFSVLGLADVKFSQCWLGLAAWLFHFLLYACSDALLGGLNGTLMGVTVVLWCNAERDDKAFLGSVSVKMVTFVFVALYVISYGFKLGNLEKCDKALTVDLILLGVAALCLLCHLAGLRGFMRVPVARCIFGALRPRC
;
A
#
# COMPACT_ATOMS: atom_id res chain seq x y z
N MET A 1 -16.28 22.28 33.43
CA MET A 1 -16.67 20.90 33.81
C MET A 1 -16.67 20.79 35.33
N GLY A 2 -17.65 20.12 35.94
CA GLY A 2 -17.86 20.13 37.40
C GLY A 2 -16.68 19.56 38.20
N LYS A 3 -16.24 20.28 39.23
CA LYS A 3 -15.14 19.91 40.12
C LYS A 3 -15.63 18.93 41.21
N ASP A 4 -15.84 17.66 40.88
CA ASP A 4 -15.88 16.62 41.91
C ASP A 4 -14.45 16.20 42.25
N GLN A 5 -13.89 16.84 43.28
CA GLN A 5 -12.51 16.65 43.71
C GLN A 5 -12.37 15.28 44.42
N GLY A 6 -12.04 14.24 43.67
CA GLY A 6 -11.50 13.00 44.25
C GLY A 6 -11.92 11.69 43.58
N ILE A 7 -12.90 11.70 42.67
CA ILE A 7 -13.26 10.50 41.90
C ILE A 7 -12.43 10.50 40.61
N PRO A 8 -11.67 9.44 40.31
CA PRO A 8 -10.94 9.32 39.04
C PRO A 8 -11.91 9.49 37.87
N HIS A 9 -11.61 10.40 36.95
CA HIS A 9 -12.42 10.54 35.75
C HIS A 9 -12.25 9.28 34.89
N PRO A 10 -13.32 8.53 34.58
CA PRO A 10 -13.19 7.22 33.92
C PRO A 10 -12.53 7.32 32.54
N GLU A 11 -12.72 8.44 31.86
CA GLU A 11 -12.11 8.72 30.55
C GLU A 11 -10.79 9.48 30.66
N TYR A 12 -10.42 10.01 31.82
CA TYR A 12 -9.16 10.74 31.99
C TYR A 12 -8.47 10.23 33.26
N PRO A 13 -7.84 9.04 33.22
CA PRO A 13 -7.24 8.44 34.41
C PRO A 13 -6.15 9.31 35.05
N GLY A 14 -5.53 10.21 34.29
CA GLY A 14 -4.57 11.19 34.80
C GLY A 14 -5.19 12.40 35.50
N TRP A 15 -6.51 12.55 35.51
CA TRP A 15 -7.17 13.74 36.04
C TRP A 15 -6.85 13.96 37.53
N GLY A 16 -6.37 15.15 37.86
CA GLY A 16 -6.02 15.55 39.23
C GLY A 16 -4.61 15.17 39.65
N LEU A 17 -3.83 14.48 38.81
CA LEU A 17 -2.40 14.26 39.04
C LEU A 17 -1.58 15.52 38.72
N ASP A 18 -0.42 15.67 39.36
CA ASP A 18 0.49 16.77 39.03
C ASP A 18 1.24 16.46 37.71
N GLY A 19 0.88 17.19 36.66
CA GLY A 19 1.41 16.96 35.33
C GLY A 19 2.89 17.22 35.21
N LYS A 20 3.44 18.18 35.95
CA LYS A 20 4.89 18.43 35.94
C LYS A 20 5.65 17.23 36.49
N THR A 21 5.25 16.73 37.66
CA THR A 21 5.83 15.53 38.28
C THR A 21 5.73 14.32 37.35
N LEU A 22 4.61 14.14 36.63
CA LEU A 22 4.47 13.04 35.67
C LEU A 22 5.48 13.11 34.51
N HIS A 23 5.67 14.29 33.90
CA HIS A 23 6.66 14.45 32.81
C HIS A 23 8.10 14.30 33.31
N GLU A 24 8.41 14.70 34.55
CA GLU A 24 9.73 14.48 35.14
C GLU A 24 9.99 13.01 35.47
N LYS A 25 8.94 12.28 35.88
CA LYS A 25 9.02 10.87 36.25
C LYS A 25 9.11 9.94 35.04
N LEU A 26 8.39 10.23 33.96
CA LEU A 26 8.27 9.35 32.79
C LEU A 26 9.15 9.85 31.65
N SER A 27 9.91 8.94 31.04
CA SER A 27 10.66 9.23 29.81
C SER A 27 9.73 9.82 28.74
N PRO A 28 10.16 10.80 27.93
CA PRO A 28 9.38 11.32 26.82
C PRO A 28 8.92 10.28 25.79
N SER A 29 9.66 9.19 25.65
CA SER A 29 9.26 8.03 24.85
C SER A 29 8.06 7.26 25.40
N MET A 30 7.55 7.65 26.58
CA MET A 30 6.36 7.08 27.19
C MET A 30 5.12 7.97 27.04
N TRP A 31 5.23 9.15 26.43
CA TRP A 31 4.12 10.11 26.31
C TRP A 31 3.30 9.83 25.04
N CYS A 32 2.80 8.59 24.92
CA CYS A 32 2.16 8.11 23.70
C CYS A 32 0.65 7.93 23.84
N VAL A 33 -0.02 7.81 22.70
CA VAL A 33 -1.46 7.57 22.56
C VAL A 33 -1.72 6.28 21.79
N THR A 34 -2.85 5.64 22.03
CA THR A 34 -3.27 4.43 21.29
C THR A 34 -4.23 4.76 20.14
N PRO A 35 -4.51 3.81 19.22
CA PRO A 35 -5.58 3.96 18.25
C PRO A 35 -6.96 4.19 18.89
N ARG A 36 -7.18 3.69 20.11
CA ARG A 36 -8.43 3.92 20.85
C ARG A 36 -8.52 5.36 21.30
N ASP A 37 -7.41 5.93 21.80
CA ASP A 37 -7.34 7.32 22.22
C ASP A 37 -7.59 8.27 21.04
N LEU A 38 -7.04 8.01 19.86
CA LEU A 38 -7.31 8.85 18.69
C LEU A 38 -8.77 8.81 18.23
N ARG A 39 -9.43 7.64 18.27
CA ARG A 39 -10.87 7.55 17.99
C ARG A 39 -11.69 8.33 19.01
N PHE A 40 -11.32 8.25 20.28
CA PHE A 40 -11.94 9.03 21.35
C PHE A 40 -11.74 10.52 21.13
N LEU A 41 -10.52 10.98 20.83
CA LEU A 41 -10.24 12.37 20.50
C LEU A 41 -11.06 12.87 19.32
N ARG A 42 -11.22 12.06 18.26
CA ARG A 42 -12.06 12.44 17.11
C ARG A 42 -13.51 12.68 17.52
N GLN A 43 -14.07 11.82 18.37
CA GLN A 43 -15.43 11.96 18.88
C GLN A 43 -15.57 13.22 19.75
N GLU A 44 -14.63 13.44 20.66
CA GLU A 44 -14.60 14.60 21.54
C GLU A 44 -14.48 15.92 20.77
N VAL A 45 -13.59 15.99 19.77
CA VAL A 45 -13.45 17.18 18.92
C VAL A 45 -14.74 17.43 18.14
N ARG A 46 -15.36 16.39 17.57
CA ARG A 46 -16.66 16.53 16.89
C ARG A 46 -17.74 17.05 17.83
N GLN A 47 -17.80 16.55 19.05
CA GLN A 47 -18.74 17.04 20.06
C GLN A 47 -18.42 18.49 20.47
N ALA A 48 -17.15 18.83 20.65
CA ALA A 48 -16.72 20.18 20.99
C ALA A 48 -17.03 21.20 19.87
N VAL A 49 -16.91 20.80 18.60
CA VAL A 49 -17.35 21.62 17.45
C VAL A 49 -18.87 21.81 17.49
N ALA A 50 -19.65 20.74 17.66
CA ALA A 50 -21.11 20.82 17.75
C ALA A 50 -21.60 21.69 18.93
N GLN A 51 -20.85 21.72 20.03
CA GLN A 51 -21.12 22.53 21.21
C GLN A 51 -20.50 23.95 21.14
N GLN A 52 -19.87 24.32 20.02
CA GLN A 52 -19.21 25.62 19.84
C GLN A 52 -18.09 25.88 20.86
N TRP A 53 -17.47 24.84 21.40
CA TRP A 53 -16.27 24.95 22.23
C TRP A 53 -15.02 25.08 21.37
N VAL A 54 -14.98 24.43 20.21
CA VAL A 54 -13.96 24.66 19.17
C VAL A 54 -14.58 25.53 18.10
N MET A 55 -14.14 26.79 18.04
CA MET A 55 -14.68 27.78 17.11
C MET A 55 -13.71 28.01 15.94
N PRO A 56 -14.22 28.32 14.73
CA PRO A 56 -13.40 28.80 13.62
C PRO A 56 -12.64 30.06 14.02
N ILE A 57 -11.36 30.12 13.69
CA ILE A 57 -10.55 31.32 13.90
C ILE A 57 -10.64 32.16 12.62
N ILE A 58 -11.48 33.20 12.68
CA ILE A 58 -11.81 34.05 11.53
C ILE A 58 -10.77 35.16 11.33
N GLU A 59 -10.09 35.58 12.40
CA GLU A 59 -9.05 36.61 12.37
C GLU A 59 -7.67 36.01 12.66
N PRO A 60 -6.59 36.50 12.03
CA PRO A 60 -5.22 36.07 12.33
C PRO A 60 -4.91 36.18 13.83
N VAL A 61 -4.56 35.06 14.46
CA VAL A 61 -4.15 35.03 15.88
C VAL A 61 -2.63 34.94 15.92
N PHE A 62 -1.96 36.02 16.35
CA PHE A 62 -0.50 36.16 16.53
C PHE A 62 0.39 36.10 15.28
N ASN A 63 0.47 37.15 14.45
CA ASN A 63 1.37 37.22 13.27
C ASN A 63 1.33 35.98 12.35
N ASP A 64 0.32 35.13 12.54
CA ASP A 64 0.08 33.92 11.80
C ASP A 64 -1.12 34.28 10.93
N ASP A 65 -0.83 34.74 9.71
CA ASP A 65 -1.79 35.26 8.72
C ASP A 65 -2.78 34.21 8.20
N ARG A 66 -3.02 33.14 8.97
CA ARG A 66 -3.65 31.91 8.50
C ARG A 66 -4.96 31.71 9.25
N PRO A 67 -6.05 32.38 8.82
CA PRO A 67 -7.38 32.06 9.30
C PRO A 67 -7.69 30.59 8.97
N ASP A 68 -8.43 29.94 9.88
CA ASP A 68 -8.96 28.60 9.68
C ASP A 68 -10.48 28.66 9.74
N PRO A 69 -11.14 29.13 8.66
CA PRO A 69 -12.58 29.14 8.56
C PRO A 69 -13.08 27.72 8.23
N PHE A 70 -12.73 26.74 9.07
CA PHE A 70 -13.22 25.38 8.87
C PHE A 70 -14.74 25.37 8.94
N ASP A 71 -15.37 24.56 8.09
CA ASP A 71 -16.81 24.35 8.12
C ASP A 71 -17.14 23.40 9.29
N PRO A 72 -17.94 23.81 10.29
CA PRO A 72 -18.33 22.95 11.41
C PRO A 72 -19.05 21.66 10.98
N GLU A 73 -19.66 21.65 9.79
CA GLU A 73 -20.33 20.47 9.22
C GLU A 73 -19.39 19.57 8.41
N ASP A 74 -18.14 19.98 8.18
CA ASP A 74 -17.13 19.18 7.49
C ASP A 74 -16.56 18.09 8.40
N ASP A 75 -17.07 16.88 8.22
CA ASP A 75 -16.61 15.70 8.94
C ASP A 75 -15.39 15.01 8.30
N ALA A 76 -14.92 15.48 7.13
CA ALA A 76 -13.77 14.92 6.43
C ALA A 76 -12.46 15.60 6.84
N ILE A 77 -12.43 16.94 6.89
CA ILE A 77 -11.24 17.71 7.25
C ILE A 77 -11.28 18.12 8.73
N GLY A 78 -12.35 18.80 9.13
CA GLY A 78 -12.52 19.33 10.48
C GLY A 78 -11.61 20.52 10.83
N PRO A 79 -11.63 20.99 12.09
CA PRO A 79 -10.78 22.09 12.55
C PRO A 79 -9.29 21.73 12.46
N ASN A 80 -8.41 22.68 12.22
CA ASN A 80 -6.98 22.40 12.25
C ASN A 80 -6.45 22.11 13.67
N MET A 81 -5.20 21.64 13.76
CA MET A 81 -4.60 21.31 15.07
C MET A 81 -4.35 22.51 15.97
N TYR A 82 -4.19 23.73 15.44
CA TYR A 82 -4.14 24.95 16.26
C TYR A 82 -5.47 25.14 16.98
N ASN A 83 -6.59 25.10 16.25
CA ASN A 83 -7.94 25.24 16.80
C ASN A 83 -8.23 24.17 17.86
N VAL A 84 -7.91 22.91 17.58
CA VAL A 84 -8.09 21.82 18.56
C VAL A 84 -7.20 22.02 19.79
N THR A 85 -5.95 22.46 19.59
CA THR A 85 -5.02 22.64 20.71
C THR A 85 -5.45 23.78 21.62
N ASP A 86 -5.77 24.93 21.05
CA ASP A 86 -6.04 26.15 21.80
C ASP A 86 -7.40 26.14 22.46
N ASN A 87 -8.42 25.61 21.79
CA ASN A 87 -9.79 25.64 22.29
C ASN A 87 -10.19 24.39 23.10
N TYR A 88 -9.51 23.26 22.91
CA TYR A 88 -9.86 22.01 23.57
C TYR A 88 -8.73 21.43 24.42
N ILE A 89 -7.56 21.14 23.84
CA ILE A 89 -6.48 20.44 24.56
C ILE A 89 -5.92 21.28 25.72
N LYS A 90 -5.57 22.55 25.48
CA LYS A 90 -4.96 23.42 26.50
C LYS A 90 -5.91 23.66 27.69
N PRO A 91 -7.19 24.06 27.51
CA PRO A 91 -8.12 24.23 28.62
C PRO A 91 -8.30 22.94 29.43
N LEU A 92 -8.52 21.81 28.75
CA LEU A 92 -8.69 20.51 29.39
C LEU A 92 -7.45 20.12 30.22
N ALA A 93 -6.27 20.27 29.64
CA ALA A 93 -5.01 19.97 30.32
C ALA A 93 -4.78 20.88 31.53
N LEU A 94 -5.09 22.18 31.44
CA LEU A 94 -4.96 23.12 32.57
C LEU A 94 -5.83 22.70 33.75
N ASP A 95 -7.08 22.33 33.48
CA ASP A 95 -8.05 21.88 34.49
C ASP A 95 -7.67 20.54 35.10
N ALA A 96 -7.06 19.65 34.31
CA ALA A 96 -6.73 18.29 34.72
C ALA A 96 -5.41 18.13 35.48
N GLY A 97 -4.61 19.19 35.64
CA GLY A 97 -3.31 19.14 36.34
C GLY A 97 -2.09 19.50 35.50
N ARG A 98 -2.27 20.17 34.35
CA ARG A 98 -1.22 20.71 33.47
C ARG A 98 -0.32 19.65 32.83
N MET A 99 -0.83 18.46 32.56
CA MET A 99 -0.10 17.41 31.83
C MET A 99 -0.31 17.48 30.31
N SER A 100 0.40 16.66 29.54
CA SER A 100 0.08 16.45 28.13
C SER A 100 -1.18 15.61 27.99
N TRP A 101 -1.88 15.71 26.87
CA TRP A 101 -3.10 14.93 26.65
C TRP A 101 -2.80 13.42 26.67
N ALA A 102 -1.63 13.01 26.15
CA ALA A 102 -1.17 11.63 26.21
C ALA A 102 -1.07 11.10 27.66
N LEU A 103 -0.48 11.86 28.57
CA LEU A 103 -0.37 11.47 29.98
C LEU A 103 -1.68 11.63 30.75
N LEU A 104 -2.57 12.53 30.31
CA LEU A 104 -3.93 12.61 30.85
C LEU A 104 -4.73 11.32 30.58
N ARG A 105 -4.54 10.74 29.40
CA ARG A 105 -5.15 9.47 28.99
C ARG A 105 -4.42 8.25 29.56
N ASN A 106 -3.10 8.31 29.63
CA ASN A 106 -2.24 7.19 29.99
C ASN A 106 -1.20 7.63 31.04
N PRO A 107 -1.60 7.80 32.32
CA PRO A 107 -0.73 8.37 33.36
C PRO A 107 0.46 7.48 33.74
N GLU A 108 0.41 6.18 33.41
CA GLU A 108 1.54 5.25 33.56
C GLU A 108 2.52 5.32 32.38
N GLY A 109 2.15 6.04 31.32
CA GLY A 109 2.88 6.10 30.06
C GLY A 109 2.71 4.86 29.18
N LEU A 110 3.02 5.02 27.90
CA LEU A 110 2.97 3.96 26.88
C LEU A 110 4.25 4.01 26.04
N PRO A 111 4.97 2.88 25.86
CA PRO A 111 6.21 2.87 25.07
C PRO A 111 5.96 3.27 23.61
N CYS A 112 6.81 4.15 23.09
CA CYS A 112 6.72 4.65 21.73
C CYS A 112 7.11 3.57 20.70
N ASP A 113 6.13 3.04 19.98
CA ASP A 113 6.36 2.12 18.85
C ASP A 113 6.43 2.86 17.51
N LEU A 114 5.66 3.95 17.40
CA LEU A 114 5.38 4.75 16.21
C LEU A 114 5.56 6.24 16.50
N PHE A 115 6.31 6.95 15.68
CA PHE A 115 6.41 8.41 15.74
C PHE A 115 5.56 9.03 14.63
N ILE A 116 4.79 10.08 14.91
CA ILE A 116 3.95 10.76 13.91
C ILE A 116 4.52 12.16 13.65
N THR A 117 4.92 12.44 12.41
CA THR A 117 5.23 13.80 11.94
C THR A 117 4.08 14.35 11.13
N HIS A 118 3.76 15.62 11.36
CA HIS A 118 2.55 16.24 10.83
C HIS A 118 2.61 17.78 10.82
N ALA A 119 1.74 18.41 10.03
CA ALA A 119 1.56 19.85 10.08
C ALA A 119 0.51 20.23 11.13
N TRP A 120 0.64 21.40 11.75
CA TRP A 120 -0.42 21.89 12.63
C TRP A 120 -1.61 22.52 11.86
N GLN A 121 -1.39 22.84 10.59
CA GLN A 121 -2.44 23.39 9.72
C GLN A 121 -3.36 22.33 9.13
N GLU A 122 -3.08 21.06 9.34
CA GLU A 122 -3.94 20.00 8.83
C GLU A 122 -5.24 19.91 9.63
N GLY A 123 -6.31 19.47 8.96
CA GLY A 123 -7.58 19.19 9.61
C GLY A 123 -7.45 18.01 10.58
N ALA A 124 -8.05 18.14 11.77
CA ALA A 124 -7.95 17.13 12.82
C ALA A 124 -8.64 15.81 12.44
N PHE A 125 -9.74 15.86 11.68
CA PHE A 125 -10.41 14.64 11.22
C PHE A 125 -9.62 13.96 10.12
N GLU A 126 -9.11 14.75 9.16
CA GLU A 126 -8.21 14.25 8.11
C GLU A 126 -6.99 13.55 8.73
N PHE A 127 -6.32 14.20 9.68
CA PHE A 127 -5.17 13.65 10.38
C PHE A 127 -5.51 12.33 11.07
N ILE A 128 -6.55 12.32 11.92
CA ILE A 128 -6.88 11.12 12.71
C ILE A 128 -7.24 9.96 11.78
N ASP A 129 -8.04 10.20 10.74
CA ASP A 129 -8.49 9.16 9.82
C ASP A 129 -7.30 8.62 8.99
N LYS A 130 -6.37 9.47 8.54
CA LYS A 130 -5.12 9.04 7.89
C LYS A 130 -4.23 8.22 8.80
N VAL A 131 -4.04 8.66 10.06
CA VAL A 131 -3.22 7.97 11.06
C VAL A 131 -3.80 6.59 11.38
N LEU A 132 -5.11 6.50 11.63
CA LEU A 132 -5.78 5.25 11.94
C LEU A 132 -5.76 4.27 10.76
N ALA A 133 -5.99 4.75 9.54
CA ALA A 133 -5.96 3.91 8.34
C ALA A 133 -4.55 3.41 7.99
N SER A 134 -3.52 4.16 8.39
CA SER A 134 -2.11 3.86 8.07
C SER A 134 -1.32 3.31 9.25
N TRP A 135 -1.99 2.98 10.36
CA TRP A 135 -1.35 2.48 11.57
C TRP A 135 -0.62 1.15 11.29
N PRO A 136 0.72 1.08 11.44
CA PRO A 136 1.45 -0.13 11.10
C PRO A 136 1.06 -1.31 12.00
N ARG A 137 0.96 -2.51 11.41
CA ARG A 137 0.58 -3.73 12.13
C ARG A 137 1.54 -4.00 13.28
N GLY A 138 1.00 -4.40 14.43
CA GLY A 138 1.76 -4.74 15.63
C GLY A 138 2.22 -3.57 16.49
N LYS A 139 2.06 -2.31 16.03
CA LYS A 139 2.35 -1.12 16.83
C LYS A 139 1.18 -0.80 17.76
N LYS A 140 1.44 -0.50 19.03
CA LYS A 140 0.40 -0.32 20.05
C LYS A 140 0.18 1.14 20.40
N ALA A 141 1.25 1.93 20.44
CA ALA A 141 1.18 3.34 20.80
C ALA A 141 2.02 4.22 19.88
N ALA A 142 1.59 5.47 19.74
CA ALA A 142 2.26 6.46 18.92
C ALA A 142 2.52 7.76 19.68
N TRP A 143 3.65 8.39 19.37
CA TRP A 143 4.00 9.71 19.82
C TRP A 143 3.58 10.74 18.76
N CYS A 144 2.90 11.81 19.17
CA CYS A 144 2.45 12.89 18.29
C CYS A 144 2.57 14.22 19.04
N CYS A 145 3.22 15.23 18.46
CA CYS A 145 3.63 16.42 19.22
C CYS A 145 2.46 17.21 19.80
N VAL A 146 1.32 17.28 19.10
CA VAL A 146 0.12 17.97 19.58
C VAL A 146 -0.48 17.32 20.84
N LEU A 147 -0.31 16.01 21.02
CA LEU A 147 -0.89 15.24 22.13
C LEU A 147 0.12 14.93 23.24
N ALA A 148 1.37 14.70 22.87
CA ALA A 148 2.42 14.23 23.77
C ALA A 148 3.11 15.36 24.54
N MET A 149 3.17 16.56 23.97
CA MET A 149 3.78 17.71 24.64
C MET A 149 2.81 18.38 25.61
N PRO A 150 3.30 18.99 26.71
CA PRO A 150 2.46 19.72 27.66
C PRO A 150 2.02 21.08 27.08
N GLN A 151 1.09 21.06 26.12
CA GLN A 151 0.65 22.24 25.35
C GLN A 151 0.19 23.41 26.23
N ALA A 152 -0.33 23.12 27.43
CA ALA A 152 -0.73 24.12 28.43
C ALA A 152 0.45 24.88 29.08
N LEU A 153 1.71 24.49 28.84
CA LEU A 153 2.91 25.00 29.50
C LEU A 153 3.95 25.50 28.50
N PRO A 154 3.73 26.61 27.79
CA PRO A 154 4.60 27.07 26.69
C PRO A 154 6.05 27.31 27.13
N ARG A 155 6.28 27.91 28.30
CA ARG A 155 7.64 28.12 28.84
C ARG A 155 8.36 26.81 29.13
N TYR A 156 7.63 25.79 29.57
CA TYR A 156 8.18 24.47 29.83
C TYR A 156 8.52 23.76 28.52
N ILE A 157 7.67 23.88 27.48
CA ILE A 157 7.98 23.39 26.14
C ILE A 157 9.26 24.03 25.60
N SER A 158 9.42 25.35 25.70
CA SER A 158 10.65 26.04 25.26
C SER A 158 11.91 25.47 25.92
N HIS A 159 11.82 25.13 27.22
CA HIS A 159 12.92 24.46 27.92
C HIS A 159 13.17 23.03 27.40
N LEU A 160 12.09 22.26 27.19
CA LEU A 160 12.17 20.88 26.69
C LEU A 160 12.78 20.77 25.29
N ILE A 161 12.61 21.78 24.43
CA ILE A 161 13.09 21.77 23.04
C ILE A 161 14.35 22.61 22.82
N ALA A 162 14.89 23.24 23.87
CA ALA A 162 16.07 24.11 23.79
C ALA A 162 17.30 23.42 23.18
N VAL A 163 17.42 22.10 23.39
CA VAL A 163 18.44 21.25 22.76
C VAL A 163 17.71 20.21 21.90
N PRO A 164 17.61 20.41 20.57
CA PRO A 164 16.80 19.56 19.69
C PRO A 164 17.08 18.06 19.83
N ARG A 165 18.35 17.66 19.91
CA ARG A 165 18.76 16.25 20.04
C ARG A 165 18.27 15.54 21.29
N THR A 166 18.11 16.27 22.40
CA THR A 166 17.67 15.71 23.68
C THR A 166 16.21 16.06 23.99
N SER A 167 15.52 16.66 23.03
CA SER A 167 14.12 17.02 23.16
C SER A 167 13.22 15.79 23.32
N PRO A 168 12.00 15.96 23.86
CA PRO A 168 11.02 14.90 23.96
C PRO A 168 10.77 14.12 22.67
N PHE A 169 10.66 14.82 21.54
CA PHE A 169 10.37 14.19 20.26
C PHE A 169 11.58 13.46 19.70
N ALA A 170 12.81 13.96 19.89
CA ALA A 170 14.02 13.24 19.48
C ALA A 170 14.18 11.93 20.26
N LEU A 171 13.93 11.95 21.57
CA LEU A 171 13.94 10.75 22.42
C LEU A 171 12.81 9.77 22.05
N ALA A 172 11.61 10.27 21.75
CA ALA A 172 10.51 9.43 21.30
C ALA A 172 10.81 8.77 19.94
N LEU A 173 11.34 9.53 18.97
CA LEU A 173 11.71 9.03 17.65
C LEU A 173 12.88 8.05 17.72
N GLN A 174 13.85 8.28 18.61
CA GLN A 174 14.95 7.33 18.85
C GLN A 174 14.41 5.96 19.30
N ASN A 175 13.38 5.93 20.15
CA ASN A 175 12.76 4.70 20.64
C ASN A 175 11.77 4.09 19.65
N ALA A 176 11.09 4.91 18.83
CA ALA A 176 10.15 4.45 17.84
C ALA A 176 10.83 3.52 16.81
N THR A 177 10.12 2.52 16.33
CA THR A 177 10.63 1.68 15.23
C THR A 177 10.23 2.22 13.86
N HIS A 178 9.14 2.96 13.81
CA HIS A 178 8.53 3.48 12.59
C HIS A 178 8.21 4.96 12.77
N MET A 179 8.20 5.68 11.67
CA MET A 179 7.71 7.04 11.57
C MET A 179 6.59 7.09 10.53
N LEU A 180 5.48 7.74 10.87
CA LEU A 180 4.37 7.99 9.96
C LEU A 180 4.41 9.48 9.58
N ALA A 181 4.65 9.75 8.32
CA ALA A 181 4.55 11.09 7.75
C ALA A 181 3.13 11.33 7.27
N VAL A 182 2.43 12.29 7.87
CA VAL A 182 1.02 12.58 7.56
C VAL A 182 0.96 13.75 6.59
N PRO A 183 0.63 13.53 5.31
CA PRO A 183 0.41 14.61 4.36
C PRO A 183 -0.89 15.34 4.68
N THR A 184 -0.95 16.61 4.32
CA THR A 184 -2.13 17.47 4.47
C THR A 184 -2.39 18.21 3.17
N HIS A 185 -3.67 18.41 2.86
CA HIS A 185 -4.08 19.15 1.68
C HIS A 185 -3.71 20.66 1.74
N VAL A 186 -3.32 21.17 2.91
CA VAL A 186 -3.03 22.61 3.12
C VAL A 186 -1.59 22.98 2.76
N CYS A 187 -0.60 22.17 3.16
CA CYS A 187 0.81 22.47 2.94
C CYS A 187 1.68 21.21 3.00
N SER A 188 2.89 21.25 2.44
CA SER A 188 3.87 20.20 2.71
C SER A 188 4.37 20.30 4.14
N ILE A 189 4.34 19.20 4.88
CA ILE A 189 4.92 19.15 6.24
C ILE A 189 6.42 19.51 6.22
N TYR A 190 7.13 19.23 5.12
CA TYR A 190 8.56 19.51 4.98
C TYR A 190 8.88 20.98 4.74
N SER A 191 7.88 21.84 4.55
CA SER A 191 8.05 23.29 4.60
C SER A 191 8.29 23.79 6.03
N ARG A 192 8.05 22.95 7.05
CA ARG A 192 8.24 23.26 8.47
C ARG A 192 9.56 22.68 8.96
N LEU A 193 10.40 23.52 9.56
CA LEU A 193 11.76 23.12 9.93
C LEU A 193 11.80 21.96 10.94
N TRP A 194 10.87 21.93 11.91
CA TRP A 194 10.78 20.83 12.88
C TRP A 194 10.48 19.47 12.20
N CYS A 195 9.57 19.43 11.23
CA CYS A 195 9.28 18.20 10.46
C CYS A 195 10.48 17.78 9.57
N GLY A 196 11.21 18.75 9.01
CA GLY A 196 12.48 18.51 8.32
C GLY A 196 13.54 17.91 9.26
N TYR A 197 13.63 18.40 10.49
CA TYR A 197 14.53 17.84 11.51
C TYR A 197 14.11 16.44 11.98
N GLU A 198 12.82 16.17 12.09
CA GLU A 198 12.31 14.81 12.35
C GLU A 198 12.68 13.84 11.22
N ALA A 199 12.62 14.26 9.95
CA ALA A 199 13.09 13.45 8.82
C ALA A 199 14.61 13.21 8.86
N TYR A 200 15.38 14.22 9.28
CA TYR A 200 16.81 14.08 9.55
C TYR A 200 17.07 13.01 10.63
N LEU A 201 16.40 13.10 11.78
CA LEU A 201 16.55 12.13 12.87
C LEU A 201 16.10 10.73 12.46
N ALA A 202 15.02 10.60 11.70
CA ALA A 202 14.55 9.33 11.20
C ALA A 202 15.56 8.67 10.26
N THR A 203 16.22 9.47 9.42
CA THR A 203 17.31 9.00 8.57
C THR A 203 18.53 8.62 9.40
N TYR A 204 18.90 9.45 10.38
CA TYR A 204 20.05 9.22 11.28
C TYR A 204 19.89 7.96 12.14
N TYR A 205 18.66 7.65 12.59
CA TYR A 205 18.36 6.47 13.40
C TYR A 205 17.82 5.29 12.58
N ASP A 206 17.98 5.31 11.25
CA ASP A 206 17.55 4.25 10.33
C ASP A 206 16.10 3.79 10.48
N LYS A 207 15.20 4.75 10.71
CA LYS A 207 13.77 4.47 10.84
C LYS A 207 13.13 4.13 9.50
N VAL A 208 12.08 3.32 9.59
CA VAL A 208 11.11 3.08 8.50
C VAL A 208 10.12 4.22 8.51
N VAL A 209 10.15 5.07 7.49
CA VAL A 209 9.19 6.18 7.32
C VAL A 209 8.11 5.75 6.34
N ILE A 210 6.84 5.94 6.66
CA ILE A 210 5.70 5.57 5.81
C ILE A 210 4.84 6.81 5.58
N THR A 211 4.36 7.01 4.34
CA THR A 211 3.37 8.05 4.04
C THR A 211 1.98 7.59 4.46
N ALA A 212 1.34 8.36 5.34
CA ALA A 212 -0.05 8.14 5.74
C ALA A 212 -1.00 8.37 4.56
N ARG A 213 -2.11 7.66 4.59
CA ARG A 213 -3.16 7.64 3.56
C ARG A 213 -4.52 7.58 4.23
N PRO A 214 -5.55 8.22 3.67
CA PRO A 214 -6.90 8.10 4.18
C PRO A 214 -7.42 6.67 3.96
N PRO A 215 -8.48 6.26 4.68
CA PRO A 215 -9.12 4.97 4.41
C PRO A 215 -9.55 4.90 2.94
N LEU A 216 -9.30 3.77 2.29
CA LEU A 216 -9.81 3.52 0.94
C LEU A 216 -11.34 3.56 0.99
N GLN A 217 -11.94 4.47 0.22
CA GLN A 217 -13.37 4.46 -0.03
C GLN A 217 -13.68 3.23 -0.91
N TRP A 218 -14.02 2.13 -0.24
CA TRP A 218 -14.17 0.82 -0.86
C TRP A 218 -15.44 0.70 -1.69
N LEU A 219 -16.47 1.53 -1.46
CA LEU A 219 -17.76 1.47 -2.16
C LEU A 219 -17.64 1.59 -3.69
N PRO A 220 -16.97 2.62 -4.25
CA PRO A 220 -16.70 2.67 -5.70
C PRO A 220 -15.88 1.48 -6.20
N SER A 221 -14.92 0.99 -5.41
CA SER A 221 -14.06 -0.14 -5.76
C SER A 221 -14.84 -1.45 -5.83
N ALA A 222 -15.72 -1.66 -4.85
CA ALA A 222 -16.62 -2.80 -4.76
C ALA A 222 -17.68 -2.75 -5.87
N ALA A 223 -18.18 -1.56 -6.23
CA ALA A 223 -19.09 -1.39 -7.35
C ALA A 223 -18.42 -1.73 -8.70
N VAL A 224 -17.19 -1.27 -8.94
CA VAL A 224 -16.42 -1.62 -10.15
C VAL A 224 -16.08 -3.11 -10.19
N ALA A 225 -15.63 -3.67 -9.07
CA ALA A 225 -15.43 -5.11 -8.90
C ALA A 225 -16.71 -5.91 -9.21
N MET A 226 -17.84 -5.51 -8.64
CA MET A 226 -19.15 -6.14 -8.83
C MET A 226 -19.64 -6.02 -10.27
N MET A 227 -19.50 -4.85 -10.91
CA MET A 227 -19.83 -4.66 -12.32
C MET A 227 -19.00 -5.58 -13.22
N THR A 228 -17.71 -5.74 -12.90
CA THR A 228 -16.81 -6.63 -13.64
C THR A 228 -17.14 -8.10 -13.39
N LEU A 229 -17.50 -8.45 -12.15
CA LEU A 229 -18.02 -9.77 -11.77
C LEU A 229 -19.28 -10.14 -12.55
N VAL A 230 -20.26 -9.24 -12.61
CA VAL A 230 -21.52 -9.45 -13.32
C VAL A 230 -21.26 -9.57 -14.82
N ALA A 231 -20.46 -8.69 -15.41
CA ALA A 231 -20.12 -8.78 -16.83
C ALA A 231 -19.39 -10.09 -17.17
N GLY A 232 -18.38 -10.47 -16.38
CA GLY A 232 -17.64 -11.72 -16.58
C GLY A 232 -18.49 -12.97 -16.38
N GLY A 233 -19.35 -12.97 -15.36
CA GLY A 233 -20.29 -14.07 -15.09
C GLY A 233 -21.32 -14.25 -16.20
N LEU A 234 -21.89 -13.15 -16.71
CA LEU A 234 -22.81 -13.19 -17.84
C LEU A 234 -22.13 -13.77 -19.08
N VAL A 235 -20.93 -13.29 -19.41
CA VAL A 235 -20.15 -13.78 -20.56
C VAL A 235 -19.83 -15.29 -20.41
N GLY A 236 -19.39 -15.72 -19.22
CA GLY A 236 -19.09 -17.13 -18.94
C GLY A 236 -20.31 -18.03 -19.03
N PHE A 237 -21.46 -17.58 -18.51
CA PHE A 237 -22.73 -18.30 -18.61
C PHE A 237 -23.19 -18.45 -20.06
N TYR A 238 -23.16 -17.37 -20.85
CA TYR A 238 -23.51 -17.42 -22.27
C TYR A 238 -22.58 -18.34 -23.06
N TRP A 239 -21.29 -18.39 -22.74
CA TRP A 239 -20.34 -19.31 -23.37
C TRP A 239 -20.60 -20.77 -23.01
N SER A 240 -20.88 -21.09 -21.74
CA SER A 240 -21.21 -22.46 -21.32
C SER A 240 -22.49 -22.93 -21.99
N ALA A 241 -23.53 -22.09 -21.99
CA ALA A 241 -24.78 -22.39 -22.66
C ALA A 241 -24.59 -22.61 -24.17
N ALA A 242 -23.76 -21.79 -24.83
CA ALA A 242 -23.44 -21.97 -26.25
C ALA A 242 -22.62 -23.25 -26.53
N GLY A 243 -21.71 -23.61 -25.63
CA GLY A 243 -20.90 -24.83 -25.71
C GLY A 243 -21.71 -26.11 -25.53
N ASP A 244 -22.61 -26.14 -24.54
CA ASP A 244 -23.51 -27.27 -24.28
C ASP A 244 -24.51 -27.46 -25.43
N VAL A 245 -24.96 -26.35 -26.04
CA VAL A 245 -25.79 -26.37 -27.25
C VAL A 245 -25.02 -26.88 -28.48
N ALA A 246 -23.73 -26.56 -28.59
CA ALA A 246 -22.88 -27.05 -29.69
C ALA A 246 -22.48 -28.53 -29.53
N ALA A 247 -22.51 -29.08 -28.31
CA ALA A 247 -22.11 -30.46 -28.00
C ALA A 247 -23.29 -31.45 -27.97
N SER A 248 -24.53 -30.99 -28.11
CA SER A 248 -25.73 -31.85 -28.15
C SER A 248 -25.68 -32.83 -29.35
N PRO A 249 -25.73 -34.15 -29.12
CA PRO A 249 -25.65 -35.16 -30.19
C PRO A 249 -26.90 -35.22 -31.09
N ASP A 250 -28.04 -34.70 -30.63
CA ASP A 250 -29.34 -35.00 -31.24
C ASP A 250 -29.78 -34.01 -32.32
N GLY A 251 -28.98 -32.98 -32.65
CA GLY A 251 -29.10 -32.24 -33.91
C GLY A 251 -30.43 -31.56 -34.26
N THR A 252 -31.45 -31.58 -33.40
CA THR A 252 -32.75 -30.96 -33.68
C THR A 252 -33.21 -30.10 -32.52
N PHE A 253 -32.96 -28.80 -32.64
CA PHE A 253 -33.72 -27.75 -31.96
C PHE A 253 -33.88 -26.56 -32.93
N ASP A 254 -35.13 -26.21 -33.21
CA ASP A 254 -35.56 -25.07 -34.05
C ASP A 254 -35.04 -23.70 -33.55
N SER A 255 -34.37 -23.62 -32.41
CA SER A 255 -33.71 -22.40 -31.91
C SER A 255 -32.40 -22.07 -32.64
N TRP A 256 -31.88 -22.99 -33.47
CA TRP A 256 -30.69 -22.72 -34.28
C TRP A 256 -30.95 -21.68 -35.37
N GLU A 257 -32.17 -21.50 -35.87
CA GLU A 257 -32.47 -20.47 -36.87
C GLU A 257 -32.20 -19.05 -36.33
N ALA A 258 -32.46 -18.78 -35.05
CA ALA A 258 -32.21 -17.46 -34.48
C ALA A 258 -30.70 -17.19 -34.28
N VAL A 259 -29.94 -18.22 -33.91
CA VAL A 259 -28.48 -18.14 -33.71
C VAL A 259 -27.74 -18.14 -35.05
N THR A 260 -28.17 -18.94 -36.04
CA THR A 260 -27.66 -18.88 -37.40
C THR A 260 -28.04 -17.56 -38.06
N HIS A 261 -29.26 -17.03 -37.93
CA HIS A 261 -29.58 -15.70 -38.47
C HIS A 261 -28.72 -14.59 -37.85
N PHE A 262 -28.40 -14.66 -36.56
CA PHE A 262 -27.50 -13.71 -35.91
C PHE A 262 -26.04 -13.86 -36.40
N LEU A 263 -25.54 -15.08 -36.51
CA LEU A 263 -24.19 -15.37 -37.03
C LEU A 263 -24.06 -15.11 -38.54
N GLN A 264 -25.12 -15.32 -39.30
CA GLN A 264 -25.19 -15.13 -40.76
C GLN A 264 -25.41 -13.65 -41.10
N ALA A 265 -26.08 -12.88 -40.24
CA ALA A 265 -26.03 -11.42 -40.24
C ALA A 265 -24.61 -10.90 -39.98
N SER A 266 -23.90 -11.49 -39.01
CA SER A 266 -22.49 -11.17 -38.74
C SER A 266 -21.57 -11.51 -39.94
N TYR A 267 -21.86 -12.60 -40.64
CA TYR A 267 -21.15 -13.06 -41.84
C TYR A 267 -21.46 -12.20 -43.08
N THR A 268 -22.68 -11.66 -43.22
CA THR A 268 -23.04 -10.74 -44.31
C THR A 268 -22.38 -9.37 -44.18
N PHE A 269 -21.94 -8.99 -42.97
CA PHE A 269 -21.05 -7.85 -42.74
C PHE A 269 -19.55 -8.17 -42.94
N GLY A 270 -19.20 -9.38 -43.38
CA GLY A 270 -17.83 -9.74 -43.76
C GLY A 270 -16.87 -10.04 -42.60
N LEU A 271 -17.39 -10.29 -41.39
CA LEU A 271 -16.57 -10.61 -40.22
C LEU A 271 -16.48 -12.14 -40.03
N GLN A 272 -15.27 -12.71 -40.04
CA GLN A 272 -15.06 -14.16 -39.84
C GLN A 272 -15.11 -14.57 -38.34
N PRO A 273 -15.68 -15.73 -37.98
CA PRO A 273 -16.14 -15.98 -36.61
C PRO A 273 -15.11 -16.38 -35.53
N PRO A 274 -13.87 -16.89 -35.79
CA PRO A 274 -12.97 -17.18 -34.67
C PRO A 274 -12.33 -15.93 -34.07
N HIS A 275 -12.34 -14.79 -34.77
CA HIS A 275 -11.67 -13.56 -34.32
C HIS A 275 -12.61 -12.55 -33.67
N ILE A 276 -13.91 -12.57 -34.01
CA ILE A 276 -14.91 -11.62 -33.47
C ILE A 276 -14.99 -11.66 -31.94
N PHE A 277 -14.76 -12.80 -31.29
CA PHE A 277 -14.85 -12.88 -29.83
C PHE A 277 -13.55 -12.45 -29.13
N GLU A 278 -12.38 -12.73 -29.73
CA GLU A 278 -11.12 -12.08 -29.35
C GLU A 278 -11.26 -10.55 -29.51
N ASP A 279 -11.95 -10.10 -30.56
CA ASP A 279 -12.26 -8.71 -30.83
C ASP A 279 -13.33 -8.13 -29.90
N ILE A 280 -14.32 -8.91 -29.42
CA ILE A 280 -15.35 -8.48 -28.46
C ILE A 280 -14.79 -8.43 -27.04
N VAL A 281 -13.98 -9.42 -26.63
CA VAL A 281 -13.23 -9.34 -25.38
C VAL A 281 -12.27 -8.16 -25.45
N ALA A 282 -11.56 -7.97 -26.57
CA ALA A 282 -10.78 -6.76 -26.82
C ALA A 282 -11.64 -5.48 -26.83
N CYS A 283 -12.87 -5.48 -27.35
CA CYS A 283 -13.78 -4.33 -27.36
C CYS A 283 -14.38 -4.02 -26.00
N CYS A 284 -14.77 -5.01 -25.19
CA CYS A 284 -15.25 -4.82 -23.81
C CYS A 284 -14.12 -4.30 -22.92
N VAL A 285 -12.90 -4.81 -23.13
CA VAL A 285 -11.65 -4.31 -22.56
C VAL A 285 -11.37 -2.87 -23.02
N VAL A 286 -11.58 -2.53 -24.31
CA VAL A 286 -11.48 -1.17 -24.86
C VAL A 286 -12.59 -0.23 -24.35
N LEU A 287 -13.81 -0.71 -24.12
CA LEU A 287 -14.93 0.09 -23.57
C LEU A 287 -14.72 0.40 -22.09
N VAL A 288 -14.13 -0.52 -21.33
CA VAL A 288 -13.64 -0.27 -19.95
C VAL A 288 -12.46 0.72 -19.96
N VAL A 289 -11.59 0.67 -20.97
CA VAL A 289 -10.50 1.65 -21.22
C VAL A 289 -11.03 3.05 -21.56
N LEU A 290 -12.14 3.17 -22.28
CA LEU A 290 -12.71 4.46 -22.70
C LEU A 290 -13.64 5.08 -21.63
N GLY A 291 -14.27 4.27 -20.79
CA GLY A 291 -15.15 4.74 -19.71
C GLY A 291 -14.43 5.24 -18.45
N GLY A 292 -13.17 4.85 -18.23
CA GLY A 292 -12.40 5.20 -17.03
C GLY A 292 -11.53 6.46 -17.20
N ARG A 293 -11.87 7.53 -16.49
CA ARG A 293 -11.22 8.86 -16.54
C ARG A 293 -9.75 8.94 -16.05
N SER A 294 -8.98 7.85 -15.94
CA SER A 294 -7.58 7.89 -15.47
C SER A 294 -6.59 7.25 -16.45
N SER A 295 -5.40 7.85 -16.58
CA SER A 295 -4.28 7.56 -17.50
C SER A 295 -4.47 6.30 -18.39
N ARG A 296 -4.91 6.54 -19.63
CA ARG A 296 -5.23 5.55 -20.69
C ARG A 296 -4.24 4.38 -20.82
N LEU A 297 -2.97 4.60 -20.49
CA LEU A 297 -1.90 3.61 -20.59
C LEU A 297 -1.98 2.49 -19.53
N VAL A 298 -2.40 2.81 -18.30
CA VAL A 298 -2.51 1.81 -17.20
C VAL A 298 -3.73 0.91 -17.39
N ALA A 299 -4.85 1.49 -17.84
CA ALA A 299 -6.00 0.70 -18.26
C ALA A 299 -5.61 -0.24 -19.41
N GLY A 300 -4.89 0.27 -20.41
CA GLY A 300 -4.34 -0.55 -21.51
C GLY A 300 -3.42 -1.69 -21.06
N LEU A 301 -2.56 -1.49 -20.06
CA LEU A 301 -1.67 -2.53 -19.53
C LEU A 301 -2.39 -3.59 -18.69
N ASN A 302 -3.37 -3.19 -17.86
CA ASN A 302 -4.21 -4.14 -17.13
C ASN A 302 -5.06 -4.98 -18.11
N CYS A 303 -5.50 -4.35 -19.20
CA CYS A 303 -6.17 -4.99 -20.32
C CYS A 303 -5.25 -5.98 -21.05
N LEU A 304 -4.00 -5.60 -21.35
CA LEU A 304 -3.00 -6.49 -21.90
C LEU A 304 -2.71 -7.67 -20.96
N GLY A 305 -2.71 -7.42 -19.64
CA GLY A 305 -2.56 -8.45 -18.61
C GLY A 305 -3.73 -9.43 -18.57
N SER A 306 -4.96 -8.95 -18.65
CA SER A 306 -6.17 -9.80 -18.73
C SER A 306 -6.25 -10.57 -20.04
N LEU A 307 -5.90 -9.95 -21.17
CA LEU A 307 -5.77 -10.62 -22.48
C LEU A 307 -4.66 -11.66 -22.45
N SER A 308 -3.52 -11.34 -21.84
CA SER A 308 -2.43 -12.28 -21.63
C SER A 308 -2.87 -13.42 -20.74
N LEU A 309 -3.66 -13.20 -19.69
CA LEU A 309 -4.17 -14.27 -18.84
C LEU A 309 -5.17 -15.17 -19.58
N GLY A 310 -6.09 -14.60 -20.34
CA GLY A 310 -7.01 -15.38 -21.19
C GLY A 310 -6.27 -16.18 -22.25
N PHE A 311 -5.26 -15.56 -22.89
CA PHE A 311 -4.40 -16.22 -23.87
C PHE A 311 -3.53 -17.30 -23.21
N ILE A 312 -2.96 -17.04 -22.04
CA ILE A 312 -2.24 -18.01 -21.22
C ILE A 312 -3.20 -19.16 -20.90
N LEU A 313 -4.38 -18.95 -20.32
CA LEU A 313 -5.31 -20.03 -20.00
C LEU A 313 -5.74 -20.85 -21.25
N GLY A 314 -6.02 -20.20 -22.37
CA GLY A 314 -6.35 -20.87 -23.65
C GLY A 314 -5.16 -21.57 -24.32
N PHE A 315 -3.95 -21.04 -24.15
CA PHE A 315 -2.71 -21.64 -24.61
C PHE A 315 -2.33 -22.85 -23.76
N TRP A 316 -2.51 -22.75 -22.44
CA TRP A 316 -2.21 -23.79 -21.47
C TRP A 316 -3.05 -25.03 -21.71
N THR A 317 -4.35 -24.88 -21.92
CA THR A 317 -5.23 -25.99 -22.29
C THR A 317 -4.75 -26.72 -23.55
N LYS A 318 -4.22 -26.00 -24.55
CA LYS A 318 -3.64 -26.58 -25.78
C LYS A 318 -2.26 -27.22 -25.59
N MET A 319 -1.36 -26.60 -24.82
CA MET A 319 -0.01 -27.13 -24.58
C MET A 319 -0.04 -28.45 -23.81
N PHE A 320 -0.89 -28.55 -22.78
CA PHE A 320 -1.04 -29.79 -22.01
C PHE A 320 -1.74 -30.90 -22.81
N ALA A 321 -2.64 -30.53 -23.73
CA ALA A 321 -3.18 -31.47 -24.71
C ALA A 321 -2.06 -32.08 -25.57
N ALA A 322 -1.12 -31.25 -26.05
CA ALA A 322 -0.01 -31.69 -26.89
C ALA A 322 1.03 -32.55 -26.14
N LEU A 323 1.19 -32.35 -24.83
CA LEU A 323 2.14 -33.12 -24.00
C LEU A 323 1.62 -34.50 -23.59
N GLY A 324 0.33 -34.80 -23.79
CA GLY A 324 -0.23 -36.16 -23.65
C GLY A 324 -0.16 -36.76 -22.23
N ARG A 325 -0.06 -35.92 -21.19
CA ARG A 325 0.17 -36.34 -19.80
C ARG A 325 -0.99 -36.13 -18.84
N LEU A 326 -2.12 -35.61 -19.30
CA LEU A 326 -3.32 -35.47 -18.47
C LEU A 326 -4.50 -36.18 -19.13
N PRO A 327 -5.38 -36.84 -18.35
CA PRO A 327 -6.74 -37.13 -18.80
C PRO A 327 -7.46 -35.79 -18.95
N LEU A 328 -7.19 -35.12 -20.08
CA LEU A 328 -7.60 -33.75 -20.40
C LEU A 328 -9.13 -33.60 -20.47
N HIS A 329 -9.85 -34.71 -20.63
CA HIS A 329 -11.29 -34.81 -20.43
C HIS A 329 -11.72 -34.18 -19.09
N VAL A 330 -10.98 -34.38 -17.99
CA VAL A 330 -11.38 -33.90 -16.65
C VAL A 330 -11.14 -32.40 -16.44
N VAL A 331 -10.47 -31.70 -17.35
CA VAL A 331 -10.25 -30.24 -17.22
C VAL A 331 -10.96 -29.45 -18.32
N ILE A 332 -11.09 -30.04 -19.51
CA ILE A 332 -11.70 -29.37 -20.67
C ILE A 332 -13.17 -29.74 -20.82
N GLU A 333 -13.54 -31.00 -20.54
CA GLU A 333 -14.91 -31.49 -20.64
C GLU A 333 -15.63 -31.44 -19.29
N ASP A 334 -14.91 -31.55 -18.16
CA ASP A 334 -15.52 -31.35 -16.84
C ASP A 334 -15.74 -29.84 -16.58
N PRO A 335 -17.00 -29.39 -16.45
CA PRO A 335 -17.31 -28.00 -16.11
C PRO A 335 -16.60 -27.51 -14.84
N THR A 336 -16.23 -28.42 -13.93
CA THR A 336 -15.53 -28.13 -12.67
C THR A 336 -14.20 -27.37 -12.86
N GLY A 337 -13.42 -27.69 -13.90
CA GLY A 337 -12.16 -27.00 -14.18
C GLY A 337 -12.34 -25.53 -14.59
N LYS A 338 -13.38 -25.26 -15.40
CA LYS A 338 -13.76 -23.90 -15.80
C LYS A 338 -14.32 -23.10 -14.61
N PHE A 339 -15.04 -23.76 -13.70
CA PHE A 339 -15.55 -23.14 -12.48
C PHE A 339 -14.46 -22.66 -11.51
N LEU A 340 -13.24 -23.23 -11.53
CA LEU A 340 -12.13 -22.76 -10.68
C LEU A 340 -11.39 -21.55 -11.27
N LEU A 341 -11.28 -21.45 -12.59
CA LEU A 341 -10.56 -20.35 -13.25
C LEU A 341 -11.31 -19.01 -13.16
N ILE A 342 -12.64 -19.06 -13.18
CA ILE A 342 -13.49 -17.86 -13.10
C ILE A 342 -13.23 -17.10 -11.78
N PRO A 343 -13.34 -17.70 -10.58
CA PRO A 343 -12.99 -17.03 -9.32
C PRO A 343 -11.55 -16.50 -9.27
N LEU A 344 -10.57 -17.23 -9.81
CA LEU A 344 -9.17 -16.78 -9.82
C LEU A 344 -9.00 -15.50 -10.66
N PHE A 345 -9.63 -15.46 -11.84
CA PHE A 345 -9.64 -14.27 -12.69
C PHE A 345 -10.37 -13.11 -12.03
N LEU A 346 -11.50 -13.37 -11.41
CA LEU A 346 -12.28 -12.35 -10.71
C LEU A 346 -11.46 -11.71 -9.58
N ILE A 347 -10.82 -12.53 -8.75
CA ILE A 347 -9.94 -12.03 -7.68
C ILE A 347 -8.80 -11.20 -8.27
N PHE A 348 -8.21 -11.62 -9.40
CA PHE A 348 -7.16 -10.86 -10.08
C PHE A 348 -7.65 -9.47 -10.52
N VAL A 349 -8.82 -9.38 -11.13
CA VAL A 349 -9.37 -8.10 -11.61
C VAL A 349 -9.68 -7.16 -10.44
N VAL A 350 -10.31 -7.67 -9.38
CA VAL A 350 -10.58 -6.88 -8.16
C VAL A 350 -9.27 -6.40 -7.54
N ALA A 351 -8.28 -7.29 -7.39
CA ALA A 351 -6.97 -6.94 -6.86
C ALA A 351 -6.23 -5.91 -7.73
N SER A 352 -6.37 -5.98 -9.05
CA SER A 352 -5.75 -5.04 -9.99
C SER A 352 -6.35 -3.64 -9.88
N GLU A 353 -7.67 -3.57 -9.72
CA GLU A 353 -8.34 -2.28 -9.51
C GLU A 353 -8.01 -1.69 -8.14
N MET A 354 -7.95 -2.51 -7.10
CA MET A 354 -7.46 -2.09 -5.78
C MET A 354 -6.02 -1.55 -5.85
N ASP A 355 -5.12 -2.23 -6.57
CA ASP A 355 -3.75 -1.78 -6.77
C ASP A 355 -3.67 -0.43 -7.50
N ARG A 356 -4.54 -0.22 -8.51
CA ARG A 356 -4.65 1.05 -9.24
C ARG A 356 -5.08 2.18 -8.33
N LEU A 357 -6.16 1.98 -7.57
CA LEU A 357 -6.69 2.99 -6.63
C LEU A 357 -5.68 3.31 -5.53
N CYS A 358 -5.05 2.30 -4.92
CA CYS A 358 -3.97 2.49 -3.96
C CYS A 358 -2.80 3.28 -4.56
N SER A 359 -2.47 3.03 -5.83
CA SER A 359 -1.41 3.75 -6.53
C SER A 359 -1.77 5.21 -6.79
N LEU A 360 -3.01 5.51 -7.16
CA LEU A 360 -3.49 6.88 -7.37
C LEU A 360 -3.50 7.65 -6.06
N GLN A 361 -4.06 7.06 -5.01
CA GLN A 361 -4.09 7.66 -3.68
C GLN A 361 -2.68 7.97 -3.18
N ARG A 362 -1.72 7.06 -3.35
CA ARG A 362 -0.31 7.34 -3.01
C ARG A 362 0.27 8.51 -3.76
N LYS A 363 0.04 8.58 -5.08
CA LYS A 363 0.54 9.70 -5.88
C LYS A 363 -0.03 11.02 -5.38
N GLN A 364 -1.33 11.05 -5.07
CA GLN A 364 -1.97 12.22 -4.48
C GLN A 364 -1.36 12.60 -3.11
N GLU A 365 -1.21 11.63 -2.20
CA GLU A 365 -0.57 11.88 -0.90
C GLU A 365 0.90 12.31 -1.03
N ALA A 366 1.64 11.80 -2.02
CA ALA A 366 2.99 12.23 -2.31
C ALA A 366 3.03 13.68 -2.80
N THR A 367 2.09 14.10 -3.67
CA THR A 367 2.00 15.51 -4.11
C THR A 367 1.73 16.49 -2.97
N PHE A 368 1.06 16.06 -1.90
CA PHE A 368 0.87 16.89 -0.70
C PHE A 368 2.13 17.00 0.18
N LEU A 369 3.10 16.09 0.01
CA LEU A 369 4.40 16.17 0.67
C LEU A 369 5.44 16.93 -0.17
N GLU A 370 5.20 17.09 -1.48
CA GLU A 370 6.10 17.83 -2.37
C GLU A 370 6.23 19.29 -1.91
N LEU A 371 7.47 19.76 -1.87
CA LEU A 371 7.75 21.17 -1.66
C LEU A 371 7.39 21.97 -2.92
N PRO A 372 7.05 23.26 -2.78
CA PRO A 372 6.89 24.14 -3.92
C PRO A 372 8.10 24.08 -4.86
N GLN A 373 7.87 24.26 -6.17
CA GLN A 373 8.93 24.11 -7.16
C GLN A 373 10.16 24.97 -6.82
N GLY A 374 11.33 24.32 -6.68
CA GLY A 374 12.60 24.95 -6.35
C GLY A 374 12.86 25.13 -4.85
N ALA A 375 11.86 24.95 -4.00
CA ALA A 375 12.04 24.95 -2.55
C ALA A 375 12.67 23.62 -2.09
N ARG A 376 13.55 23.72 -1.10
CA ARG A 376 14.26 22.59 -0.51
C ARG A 376 13.94 22.46 0.97
N VAL A 377 14.16 21.26 1.54
CA VAL A 377 13.92 21.02 2.97
C VAL A 377 14.80 21.94 3.84
N GLN A 378 16.00 22.27 3.36
CA GLN A 378 16.90 23.25 4.00
C GLN A 378 16.36 24.68 4.07
N ASP A 379 15.39 25.03 3.21
CA ASP A 379 14.79 26.37 3.15
C ASP A 379 13.64 26.49 4.16
N ALA A 380 13.25 25.39 4.82
CA ALA A 380 12.23 25.40 5.85
C ALA A 380 12.60 26.31 7.03
N GLU A 381 11.57 26.93 7.61
CA GLU A 381 11.70 27.85 8.75
C GLU A 381 10.79 27.41 9.90
N CYS A 382 11.00 28.02 11.08
CA CYS A 382 10.06 27.96 12.18
C CYS A 382 9.93 29.34 12.84
N GLY A 383 8.86 29.54 13.62
CA GLY A 383 8.55 30.86 14.21
C GLY A 383 9.60 31.40 15.19
N ASN A 384 10.53 30.55 15.66
CA ASN A 384 11.63 30.96 16.53
C ASN A 384 12.97 30.94 15.76
N PRO A 385 13.63 32.10 15.58
CA PRO A 385 14.90 32.17 14.86
C PRO A 385 16.06 31.46 15.58
N GLU A 386 16.01 31.35 16.91
CA GLU A 386 17.03 30.61 17.68
C GLU A 386 16.92 29.11 17.43
N ASP A 387 15.70 28.56 17.50
CA ASP A 387 15.42 27.16 17.14
C ASP A 387 15.87 26.90 15.70
N THR A 388 15.60 27.85 14.79
CA THR A 388 16.03 27.75 13.39
C THR A 388 17.54 27.60 13.27
N ARG A 389 18.31 28.46 13.94
CA ARG A 389 19.77 28.38 13.92
C ARG A 389 20.29 27.08 14.52
N THR A 390 19.75 26.66 15.66
CA THR A 390 20.17 25.45 16.37
C THR A 390 19.89 24.18 15.57
N ILE A 391 18.67 24.04 15.05
CA ILE A 391 18.28 22.90 14.21
C ILE A 391 19.13 22.82 12.94
N LYS A 392 19.26 23.94 12.22
CA LYS A 392 20.07 23.97 10.99
C LYS A 392 21.54 23.67 11.27
N GLY A 393 22.07 24.15 12.41
CA GLY A 393 23.41 23.84 12.89
C GLY A 393 23.61 22.35 13.22
N GLU A 394 22.62 21.69 13.83
CA GLU A 394 22.71 20.27 14.17
C GLU A 394 22.63 19.36 12.93
N ILE A 395 21.79 19.70 11.96
CA ILE A 395 21.73 18.98 10.68
C ILE A 395 23.08 19.14 9.94
N GLY A 396 23.62 20.36 9.93
CA GLY A 396 24.95 20.66 9.40
C GLY A 396 25.01 20.47 7.89
N ASP A 397 25.97 19.68 7.41
CA ASP A 397 26.20 19.36 6.00
C ASP A 397 25.32 18.20 5.48
N ARG A 398 24.49 17.59 6.33
CA ARG A 398 23.72 16.38 6.01
C ARG A 398 22.39 16.63 5.30
N TRP A 399 22.09 17.87 4.90
CA TRP A 399 20.83 18.21 4.21
C TRP A 399 20.58 17.37 2.95
N THR A 400 21.63 17.06 2.19
CA THR A 400 21.53 16.21 0.99
C THR A 400 21.03 14.81 1.32
N HIS A 401 21.42 14.23 2.45
CA HIS A 401 20.92 12.94 2.92
C HIS A 401 19.46 13.01 3.36
N VAL A 402 19.06 14.13 3.98
CA VAL A 402 17.65 14.37 4.36
C VAL A 402 16.77 14.47 3.12
N GLU A 403 17.19 15.26 2.14
CA GLU A 403 16.49 15.44 0.87
C GLU A 403 16.40 14.12 0.10
N ALA A 404 17.48 13.36 0.01
CA ALA A 404 17.46 12.04 -0.63
C ALA A 404 16.48 11.08 0.09
N SER A 405 16.43 11.10 1.42
CA SER A 405 15.50 10.29 2.21
C SER A 405 14.04 10.69 2.00
N VAL A 406 13.75 11.99 1.92
CA VAL A 406 12.43 12.53 1.60
C VAL A 406 12.04 12.18 0.16
N GLN A 407 12.96 12.28 -0.80
CA GLN A 407 12.68 11.90 -2.19
C GLN A 407 12.34 10.41 -2.32
N VAL A 408 13.06 9.53 -1.60
CA VAL A 408 12.73 8.10 -1.53
C VAL A 408 11.30 7.87 -0.99
N LEU A 409 10.91 8.65 0.03
CA LEU A 409 9.55 8.63 0.57
C LEU A 409 8.51 9.07 -0.46
N LEU A 410 8.77 10.14 -1.22
CA LEU A 410 7.88 10.65 -2.27
C LEU A 410 7.73 9.63 -3.41
N ASP A 411 8.85 9.10 -3.91
CA ASP A 411 8.87 8.20 -5.07
C ASP A 411 8.25 6.84 -4.77
N SER A 412 8.46 6.31 -3.56
CA SER A 412 8.03 4.95 -3.22
C SER A 412 6.87 4.87 -2.23
N GLY A 413 6.48 5.98 -1.60
CA GLY A 413 5.50 6.03 -0.51
C GLY A 413 6.01 5.47 0.82
N MET A 414 7.32 5.20 0.93
CA MET A 414 8.03 4.70 2.10
C MET A 414 9.52 5.10 2.04
N SER A 415 10.21 5.22 3.17
CA SER A 415 11.67 5.33 3.21
C SER A 415 12.21 4.34 4.23
N THR A 416 12.72 3.21 3.74
CA THR A 416 13.46 2.22 4.54
C THR A 416 14.96 2.38 4.29
N PRO A 417 15.84 1.90 5.19
CA PRO A 417 17.27 2.00 4.91
C PRO A 417 17.68 1.22 3.65
N ALA A 418 16.95 0.15 3.29
CA ALA A 418 17.19 -0.60 2.06
C ALA A 418 16.84 0.24 0.82
N LEU A 419 15.69 0.92 0.81
CA LEU A 419 15.29 1.79 -0.30
C LEU A 419 16.23 3.01 -0.43
N ARG A 420 16.69 3.57 0.69
CA ARG A 420 17.69 4.65 0.69
C ARG A 420 19.02 4.18 0.10
N GLU A 421 19.49 2.98 0.45
CA GLU A 421 20.69 2.38 -0.14
C GLU A 421 20.52 2.15 -1.66
N VAL A 422 19.36 1.66 -2.10
CA VAL A 422 19.04 1.49 -3.54
C VAL A 422 19.09 2.84 -4.28
N ALA A 423 18.48 3.88 -3.72
CA ALA A 423 18.47 5.22 -4.31
C ALA A 423 19.87 5.86 -4.37
N GLN A 424 20.74 5.61 -3.38
CA GLN A 424 22.13 6.07 -3.38
C GLN A 424 22.95 5.50 -4.54
N HIS A 425 22.55 4.36 -5.10
CA HIS A 425 23.15 3.77 -6.29
C HIS A 425 22.46 4.23 -7.59
N GLU A 426 21.72 5.34 -7.56
CA GLU A 426 20.98 5.94 -8.69
C GLU A 426 19.91 5.04 -9.33
N PHE A 427 19.47 3.99 -8.63
CA PHE A 427 18.34 3.20 -9.07
C PHE A 427 17.03 3.92 -8.74
N SER A 428 16.09 3.90 -9.69
CA SER A 428 14.75 4.43 -9.45
C SER A 428 14.05 3.59 -8.39
N VAL A 429 13.58 4.25 -7.33
CA VAL A 429 12.78 3.62 -6.27
C VAL A 429 11.28 3.79 -6.49
N LEU A 430 10.87 4.35 -7.64
CA LEU A 430 9.48 4.67 -7.95
C LEU A 430 8.59 3.42 -7.84
N GLY A 431 7.68 3.44 -6.86
CA GLY A 431 6.77 2.34 -6.59
C GLY A 431 7.42 1.03 -6.09
N LEU A 432 8.69 1.02 -5.67
CA LEU A 432 9.33 -0.20 -5.16
C LEU A 432 8.72 -0.73 -3.86
N ALA A 433 8.13 0.14 -3.03
CA ALA A 433 7.41 -0.28 -1.82
C ALA A 433 5.94 -0.67 -2.10
N ASP A 434 5.54 -0.69 -3.38
CA ASP A 434 4.18 -1.03 -3.77
C ASP A 434 3.98 -2.54 -3.82
N VAL A 435 3.43 -3.11 -2.75
CA VAL A 435 2.83 -4.45 -2.83
C VAL A 435 1.66 -4.38 -3.81
N LYS A 436 1.82 -5.02 -4.97
CA LYS A 436 0.75 -5.21 -5.95
C LYS A 436 0.06 -6.53 -5.66
N PHE A 437 -1.13 -6.47 -5.06
CA PHE A 437 -1.91 -7.65 -4.70
C PHE A 437 -2.26 -8.49 -5.93
N SER A 438 -2.55 -7.85 -7.06
CA SER A 438 -2.80 -8.53 -8.33
C SER A 438 -1.63 -9.40 -8.78
N GLN A 439 -0.41 -8.88 -8.66
CA GLN A 439 0.81 -9.60 -9.01
C GLN A 439 1.05 -10.77 -8.05
N CYS A 440 0.95 -10.52 -6.74
CA CYS A 440 1.10 -11.57 -5.74
C CYS A 440 0.09 -12.70 -5.97
N TRP A 441 -1.16 -12.34 -6.26
CA TRP A 441 -2.23 -13.28 -6.59
C TRP A 441 -1.96 -14.05 -7.88
N LEU A 442 -1.53 -13.37 -8.94
CA LEU A 442 -1.17 -14.03 -10.20
C LEU A 442 -0.06 -15.06 -10.01
N GLY A 443 0.98 -14.69 -9.25
CA GLY A 443 2.06 -15.61 -8.89
C GLY A 443 1.55 -16.82 -8.11
N LEU A 444 0.70 -16.59 -7.10
CA LEU A 444 0.10 -17.66 -6.31
C LEU A 444 -0.82 -18.56 -7.15
N ALA A 445 -1.65 -17.99 -8.02
CA ALA A 445 -2.56 -18.73 -8.89
C ALA A 445 -1.78 -19.60 -9.89
N ALA A 446 -0.72 -19.05 -10.51
CA ALA A 446 0.17 -19.81 -11.37
C ALA A 446 0.86 -20.96 -10.62
N TRP A 447 1.29 -20.71 -9.38
CA TRP A 447 1.96 -21.72 -8.56
C TRP A 447 1.00 -22.80 -8.04
N LEU A 448 -0.22 -22.43 -7.64
CA LEU A 448 -1.26 -23.38 -7.24
C LEU A 448 -1.66 -24.26 -8.42
N PHE A 449 -1.85 -23.67 -9.59
CA PHE A 449 -2.14 -24.41 -10.80
C PHE A 449 -1.03 -25.41 -11.11
N HIS A 450 0.22 -24.97 -11.02
CA HIS A 450 1.39 -25.84 -11.15
C HIS A 450 1.37 -26.98 -10.12
N PHE A 451 1.13 -26.68 -8.85
CA PHE A 451 1.01 -27.71 -7.80
C PHE A 451 -0.06 -28.76 -8.13
N LEU A 452 -1.24 -28.35 -8.60
CA LEU A 452 -2.31 -29.28 -9.01
C LEU A 452 -1.88 -30.18 -10.16
N LEU A 453 -1.12 -29.64 -11.12
CA LEU A 453 -0.55 -30.44 -12.21
C LEU A 453 0.42 -31.53 -11.70
N TYR A 454 1.29 -31.20 -10.74
CA TYR A 454 2.24 -32.17 -10.17
C TYR A 454 1.58 -33.18 -9.27
N ALA A 455 0.64 -32.76 -8.42
CA ALA A 455 -0.08 -33.67 -7.53
C ALA A 455 -0.76 -34.80 -8.32
N CYS A 456 -1.15 -34.54 -9.57
CA CYS A 456 -1.72 -35.53 -10.48
C CYS A 456 -0.69 -36.40 -11.22
N SER A 457 0.57 -35.96 -11.38
CA SER A 457 1.59 -36.65 -12.18
C SER A 457 2.64 -37.38 -11.34
N ASP A 458 3.09 -36.79 -10.23
CA ASP A 458 4.11 -37.32 -9.32
C ASP A 458 3.92 -36.73 -7.91
N ALA A 459 3.60 -37.61 -6.95
CA ALA A 459 3.31 -37.20 -5.58
C ALA A 459 4.53 -36.60 -4.84
N LEU A 460 5.76 -37.03 -5.15
CA LEU A 460 6.96 -36.52 -4.51
C LEU A 460 7.27 -35.10 -4.97
N LEU A 461 7.26 -34.87 -6.29
CA LEU A 461 7.46 -33.53 -6.86
C LEU A 461 6.33 -32.58 -6.44
N GLY A 462 5.09 -33.07 -6.42
CA GLY A 462 3.95 -32.33 -5.90
C GLY A 462 4.13 -31.93 -4.43
N GLY A 463 4.53 -32.86 -3.57
CA GLY A 463 4.77 -32.62 -2.15
C GLY A 463 5.91 -31.62 -1.88
N LEU A 464 7.03 -31.73 -2.61
CA LEU A 464 8.14 -30.77 -2.53
C LEU A 464 7.72 -29.37 -2.96
N ASN A 465 7.02 -29.27 -4.10
CA ASN A 465 6.52 -27.99 -4.60
C ASN A 465 5.50 -27.35 -3.64
N GLY A 466 4.59 -28.15 -3.07
CA GLY A 466 3.62 -27.68 -2.06
C GLY A 466 4.29 -27.20 -0.78
N THR A 467 5.32 -27.90 -0.31
CA THR A 467 6.11 -27.49 0.86
C THR A 467 6.84 -26.17 0.59
N LEU A 468 7.48 -26.04 -0.57
CA LEU A 468 8.16 -24.81 -0.97
C LEU A 468 7.20 -23.63 -1.06
N MET A 469 6.01 -23.83 -1.64
CA MET A 469 4.95 -22.83 -1.67
C MET A 469 4.53 -22.42 -0.26
N GLY A 470 4.28 -23.38 0.64
CA GLY A 470 3.93 -23.11 2.04
C GLY A 470 4.99 -22.27 2.75
N VAL A 471 6.27 -22.64 2.63
CA VAL A 471 7.39 -21.89 3.21
C VAL A 471 7.48 -20.49 2.62
N THR A 472 7.39 -20.33 1.29
CA THR A 472 7.44 -19.01 0.65
C THR A 472 6.29 -18.11 1.09
N VAL A 473 5.06 -18.63 1.21
CA VAL A 473 3.91 -17.86 1.72
C VAL A 473 4.14 -17.43 3.17
N VAL A 474 4.67 -18.31 4.03
CA VAL A 474 5.00 -17.97 5.42
C VAL A 474 6.08 -16.88 5.48
N LEU A 475 7.16 -17.02 4.71
CA LEU A 475 8.22 -16.01 4.62
C LEU A 475 7.67 -14.67 4.12
N TRP A 476 6.87 -14.70 3.05
CA TRP A 476 6.24 -13.50 2.50
C TRP A 476 5.30 -12.84 3.52
N CYS A 477 4.48 -13.60 4.25
CA CYS A 477 3.59 -13.05 5.27
C CYS A 477 4.34 -12.34 6.41
N ASN A 478 5.51 -12.85 6.78
CA ASN A 478 6.35 -12.31 7.85
C ASN A 478 7.30 -11.20 7.40
N ALA A 479 7.55 -11.05 6.10
CA ALA A 479 8.44 -10.03 5.56
C ALA A 479 7.92 -8.59 5.81
N GLU A 480 8.86 -7.64 5.85
CA GLU A 480 8.52 -6.21 5.85
C GLU A 480 7.84 -5.80 4.55
N ARG A 481 7.25 -4.60 4.51
CA ARG A 481 6.36 -4.21 3.41
C ARG A 481 7.10 -4.00 2.09
N ASP A 482 8.29 -3.40 2.12
CA ASP A 482 9.15 -3.22 0.95
C ASP A 482 9.73 -4.57 0.48
N ASP A 483 10.14 -5.44 1.41
CA ASP A 483 10.51 -6.82 1.08
C ASP A 483 9.34 -7.56 0.43
N LYS A 484 8.11 -7.48 0.95
CA LYS A 484 6.91 -8.07 0.31
C LYS A 484 6.71 -7.58 -1.12
N ALA A 485 6.89 -6.28 -1.35
CA ALA A 485 6.72 -5.66 -2.66
C ALA A 485 7.79 -6.13 -3.64
N PHE A 486 9.05 -6.11 -3.20
CA PHE A 486 10.20 -6.62 -3.94
C PHE A 486 10.01 -8.10 -4.29
N LEU A 487 9.72 -8.94 -3.29
CA LEU A 487 9.57 -10.38 -3.44
C LEU A 487 8.38 -10.74 -4.34
N GLY A 488 7.26 -10.04 -4.20
CA GLY A 488 6.11 -10.19 -5.09
C GLY A 488 6.47 -9.87 -6.54
N SER A 489 7.15 -8.74 -6.77
CA SER A 489 7.55 -8.31 -8.13
C SER A 489 8.57 -9.27 -8.76
N VAL A 490 9.60 -9.66 -8.01
CA VAL A 490 10.63 -10.60 -8.47
C VAL A 490 10.02 -11.96 -8.78
N SER A 491 9.17 -12.48 -7.90
CA SER A 491 8.53 -13.78 -8.10
C SER A 491 7.72 -13.81 -9.40
N VAL A 492 6.87 -12.80 -9.64
CA VAL A 492 6.08 -12.73 -10.88
C VAL A 492 6.94 -12.59 -12.13
N LYS A 493 8.02 -11.80 -12.07
CA LYS A 493 8.94 -11.64 -13.21
C LYS A 493 9.70 -12.94 -13.50
N MET A 494 10.19 -13.62 -12.47
CA MET A 494 10.87 -14.91 -12.62
C MET A 494 9.93 -15.97 -13.21
N VAL A 495 8.72 -16.08 -12.64
CA VAL A 495 7.69 -17.00 -13.13
C VAL A 495 7.34 -16.70 -14.60
N THR A 496 7.10 -15.43 -14.94
CA THR A 496 6.82 -15.00 -16.32
C THR A 496 7.98 -15.32 -17.27
N PHE A 497 9.22 -14.99 -16.89
CA PHE A 497 10.41 -15.24 -17.70
C PHE A 497 10.57 -16.73 -18.00
N VAL A 498 10.35 -17.56 -16.99
CA VAL A 498 10.48 -19.02 -17.12
C VAL A 498 9.38 -19.58 -18.00
N PHE A 499 8.16 -19.08 -17.89
CA PHE A 499 7.10 -19.45 -18.81
C PHE A 499 7.43 -19.07 -20.26
N VAL A 500 7.95 -17.87 -20.50
CA VAL A 500 8.37 -17.45 -21.84
C VAL A 500 9.52 -18.32 -22.33
N ALA A 501 10.50 -18.64 -21.48
CA ALA A 501 11.62 -19.51 -21.84
C ALA A 501 11.14 -20.92 -22.20
N LEU A 502 10.27 -21.52 -21.38
CA LEU A 502 9.67 -22.82 -21.65
C LEU A 502 8.83 -22.81 -22.94
N TYR A 503 8.10 -21.72 -23.20
CA TYR A 503 7.36 -21.52 -24.45
C TYR A 503 8.30 -21.52 -25.65
N VAL A 504 9.36 -20.71 -25.60
CA VAL A 504 10.37 -20.62 -26.66
C VAL A 504 11.08 -21.96 -26.85
N ILE A 505 11.37 -22.70 -25.77
CA ILE A 505 11.96 -24.03 -25.84
C ILE A 505 10.99 -25.02 -26.51
N SER A 506 9.72 -25.04 -26.08
CA SER A 506 8.66 -25.90 -26.64
C SER A 506 8.46 -25.69 -28.14
N TYR A 507 8.37 -24.43 -28.57
CA TYR A 507 8.08 -24.09 -29.97
C TYR A 507 9.32 -23.97 -30.85
N GLY A 508 10.38 -23.36 -30.34
CA GLY A 508 11.58 -23.02 -31.12
C GLY A 508 12.52 -24.19 -31.35
N PHE A 509 12.69 -25.08 -30.37
CA PHE A 509 13.71 -26.14 -30.47
C PHE A 509 13.23 -27.43 -31.13
N LYS A 510 12.03 -27.45 -31.71
CA LYS A 510 11.41 -28.69 -32.23
C LYS A 510 11.65 -29.84 -31.25
N LEU A 511 11.20 -29.64 -30.01
CA LEU A 511 11.30 -30.64 -28.95
C LEU A 511 10.76 -32.02 -29.37
N GLY A 512 10.02 -32.13 -30.47
CA GLY A 512 9.59 -33.36 -31.14
C GLY A 512 10.55 -34.57 -31.06
N ASN A 513 11.88 -34.37 -31.07
CA ASN A 513 12.86 -35.46 -31.03
C ASN A 513 13.18 -36.05 -29.65
N LEU A 514 12.86 -35.37 -28.54
CA LEU A 514 13.02 -35.96 -27.21
C LEU A 514 11.90 -36.96 -26.92
N GLU A 515 12.20 -38.03 -26.18
CA GLU A 515 11.14 -38.91 -25.67
C GLU A 515 10.21 -38.13 -24.74
N LYS A 516 8.93 -38.53 -24.69
CA LYS A 516 7.93 -37.84 -23.85
C LYS A 516 8.32 -37.82 -22.37
N CYS A 517 9.14 -38.77 -21.92
CA CYS A 517 9.59 -38.84 -20.53
C CYS A 517 10.52 -37.66 -20.19
N ASP A 518 11.55 -37.46 -21.02
CA ASP A 518 12.63 -36.48 -20.81
C ASP A 518 12.17 -35.03 -20.88
N LYS A 519 11.18 -34.73 -21.72
CA LYS A 519 10.64 -33.37 -21.86
C LYS A 519 10.06 -32.84 -20.57
N ALA A 520 9.23 -33.65 -19.92
CA ALA A 520 8.58 -33.19 -18.70
C ALA A 520 9.60 -33.09 -17.56
N LEU A 521 10.46 -34.09 -17.38
CA LEU A 521 11.49 -34.02 -16.34
C LEU A 521 12.38 -32.77 -16.49
N THR A 522 12.73 -32.41 -17.72
CA THR A 522 13.49 -31.18 -18.00
C THR A 522 12.73 -29.92 -17.61
N VAL A 523 11.44 -29.83 -17.98
CA VAL A 523 10.55 -28.72 -17.61
C VAL A 523 10.41 -28.63 -16.09
N ASP A 524 10.26 -29.77 -15.42
CA ASP A 524 10.09 -29.89 -13.98
C ASP A 524 11.33 -29.41 -13.22
N LEU A 525 12.52 -29.80 -13.67
CA LEU A 525 13.79 -29.37 -13.09
C LEU A 525 14.03 -27.86 -13.27
N ILE A 526 13.63 -27.28 -14.41
CA ILE A 526 13.71 -25.83 -14.64
C ILE A 526 12.80 -25.10 -13.66
N LEU A 527 11.55 -25.55 -13.52
CA LEU A 527 10.57 -24.91 -12.64
C LEU A 527 10.96 -25.03 -11.17
N LEU A 528 11.47 -26.18 -10.74
CA LEU A 528 12.01 -26.38 -9.39
C LEU A 528 13.22 -25.47 -9.12
N GLY A 529 14.14 -25.35 -10.09
CA GLY A 529 15.29 -24.45 -9.99
C GLY A 529 14.89 -22.98 -9.83
N VAL A 530 13.81 -22.57 -10.50
CA VAL A 530 13.25 -21.22 -10.40
C VAL A 530 12.60 -20.99 -9.05
N ALA A 531 11.81 -21.95 -8.58
CA ALA A 531 11.21 -21.85 -7.26
C ALA A 531 12.28 -21.80 -6.15
N ALA A 532 13.37 -22.56 -6.29
CA ALA A 532 14.54 -22.48 -5.43
C ALA A 532 15.23 -21.10 -5.51
N LEU A 533 15.41 -20.55 -6.71
CA LEU A 533 15.95 -19.20 -6.89
C LEU A 533 15.05 -18.13 -6.25
N CYS A 534 13.73 -18.23 -6.41
CA CYS A 534 12.77 -17.38 -5.72
C CYS A 534 12.94 -17.48 -4.21
N LEU A 535 13.06 -18.68 -3.64
CA LEU A 535 13.33 -18.86 -2.21
C LEU A 535 14.66 -18.22 -1.79
N LEU A 536 15.73 -18.38 -2.57
CA LEU A 536 17.00 -17.71 -2.28
C LEU A 536 16.88 -16.18 -2.29
N CYS A 537 16.10 -15.61 -3.23
CA CYS A 537 15.78 -14.19 -3.24
C CYS A 537 14.98 -13.78 -1.98
N HIS A 538 14.06 -14.62 -1.50
CA HIS A 538 13.33 -14.40 -0.24
C HIS A 538 14.26 -14.40 0.97
N LEU A 539 15.20 -15.34 1.03
CA LEU A 539 16.16 -15.42 2.12
C LEU A 539 17.18 -14.29 2.10
N ALA A 540 17.54 -13.79 0.91
CA ALA A 540 18.44 -12.65 0.77
C ALA A 540 17.77 -11.31 1.13
N GLY A 541 16.46 -11.18 0.90
CA GLY A 541 15.74 -9.90 1.00
C GLY A 541 16.25 -8.85 0.01
N LEU A 542 15.71 -7.63 0.06
CA LEU A 542 16.12 -6.56 -0.85
C LEU A 542 17.62 -6.23 -0.68
N ARG A 543 18.11 -6.12 0.57
CA ARG A 543 19.53 -5.78 0.84
C ARG A 543 20.49 -6.87 0.38
N GLY A 544 20.19 -8.14 0.66
CA GLY A 544 21.05 -9.25 0.24
C GLY A 544 21.09 -9.36 -1.28
N PHE A 545 19.96 -9.14 -1.95
CA PHE A 545 19.90 -9.16 -3.41
C PHE A 545 20.77 -8.05 -4.03
N MET A 546 20.74 -6.83 -3.48
CA MET A 546 21.55 -5.70 -3.98
C MET A 546 23.07 -5.88 -3.83
N ARG A 547 23.50 -6.80 -2.96
CA ARG A 547 24.93 -7.16 -2.80
C ARG A 547 25.43 -8.12 -3.88
N VAL A 548 24.54 -8.77 -4.62
CA VAL A 548 24.93 -9.67 -5.71
C VAL A 548 25.33 -8.85 -6.94
N PRO A 549 26.57 -8.98 -7.46
CA PRO A 549 27.03 -8.17 -8.61
C PRO A 549 26.12 -8.30 -9.84
N VAL A 550 25.63 -9.51 -10.11
CA VAL A 550 24.72 -9.80 -11.23
C VAL A 550 23.39 -9.06 -11.08
N ALA A 551 22.87 -8.94 -9.85
CA ALA A 551 21.64 -8.20 -9.60
C ALA A 551 21.78 -6.71 -9.99
N ARG A 552 22.94 -6.10 -9.71
CA ARG A 552 23.23 -4.72 -10.12
C ARG A 552 23.23 -4.56 -11.63
N CYS A 553 23.78 -5.52 -12.38
CA CYS A 553 23.72 -5.52 -13.84
C CYS A 553 22.28 -5.62 -14.37
N ILE A 554 21.46 -6.50 -13.77
CA ILE A 554 20.05 -6.69 -14.16
C ILE A 554 19.24 -5.43 -13.88
N PHE A 555 19.36 -4.86 -12.67
CA PHE A 555 18.67 -3.62 -12.31
C PHE A 555 19.15 -2.42 -13.15
N GLY A 556 20.44 -2.35 -13.46
CA GLY A 556 20.99 -1.34 -14.36
C GLY A 556 20.42 -1.43 -15.77
N ALA A 557 20.21 -2.64 -16.28
CA ALA A 557 19.59 -2.88 -17.58
C ALA A 557 18.08 -2.57 -17.61
N LEU A 558 17.41 -2.70 -16.46
CA LEU A 558 15.98 -2.42 -16.30
C LEU A 558 15.67 -0.94 -15.99
N ARG A 559 16.68 -0.07 -15.93
CA ARG A 559 16.51 1.38 -15.73
C ARG A 559 15.59 1.91 -16.84
N PRO A 560 14.38 2.39 -16.52
CA PRO A 560 13.63 3.20 -17.48
C PRO A 560 14.53 4.41 -17.78
N ARG A 561 14.91 4.61 -19.04
CA ARG A 561 15.52 5.88 -19.44
C ARG A 561 14.41 6.92 -19.30
N CYS A 562 14.42 7.66 -18.18
CA CYS A 562 13.55 8.81 -17.97
C CYS A 562 13.85 9.89 -19.00
#